data_AF-A0A2P6Q5F2-F1
#
_entry.id   AF-A0A2P6Q5F2-F1
#
_cell.length_a   1.000
_cell.length_b   1.000
_cell.length_c   1.000
_cell.angle_alpha   90.00
_cell.angle_beta   90.00
_cell.angle_gamma   90.00
#
_symmetry.space_group_name_H-M   'P 1'
#
loop_
_entity.id
_entity.type
_entity.pdbx_description
1 polymer ?
#
loop_
_entity_poly.entity_id
_entity_poly.type
_entity_poly.pdbx_seq_one_letter_code
_entity_poly.pdbx_strand_id
1 'polypeptide(L)'
;MMVMESLEHAMKRGAPIIAEYLGGAINCDAYHMTDPRVDGLGVSTCIERSLKDAGVSPEEVNYINAHATSTLLGDLAEVNAIKKVFKNTKKIKINATKVTPSVLLWVWKLLLQ
;
A
#
# COMPACT_ATOMS: atom_id res chain seq x y z
N MET A 1 9.88 15.89 -3.61
CA MET A 1 11.18 15.18 -3.58
C MET A 1 11.34 14.62 -2.18
N MET A 2 11.63 13.33 -2.03
CA MET A 2 11.94 12.70 -0.75
C MET A 2 13.36 12.16 -0.79
N VAL A 3 14.05 12.18 0.35
CA VAL A 3 15.38 11.59 0.51
C VAL A 3 15.23 10.40 1.44
N MET A 4 15.74 9.25 1.00
CA MET A 4 15.77 8.04 1.81
C MET A 4 17.23 7.76 2.20
N GLU A 5 17.43 7.38 3.46
CA GLU A 5 18.70 6.94 3.99
C GLU A 5 18.45 5.83 5.03
N SER A 6 19.49 5.08 5.42
CA SER A 6 19.34 4.09 6.48
C SER A 6 19.01 4.77 7.82
N LEU A 7 18.10 4.16 8.60
CA LEU A 7 17.67 4.68 9.90
C LEU A 7 18.84 5.00 10.84
N GLU A 8 19.83 4.10 10.92
CA GLU A 8 21.04 4.29 11.76
C GLU A 8 21.82 5.56 11.38
N HIS A 9 21.97 5.82 10.08
CA HIS A 9 22.66 7.00 9.58
C HIS A 9 21.88 8.28 9.87
N ALA A 10 20.55 8.26 9.66
CA ALA A 10 19.66 9.38 9.99
C ALA A 10 19.73 9.73 11.48
N MET A 11 19.68 8.71 12.35
CA MET A 11 19.78 8.89 13.81
C MET A 11 21.12 9.46 14.22
N LYS A 12 22.23 8.93 13.67
CA LYS A 12 23.59 9.37 14.04
C LYS A 12 23.85 10.85 13.72
N ARG A 13 23.29 11.36 12.62
CA ARG A 13 23.43 12.78 12.23
C ARG A 13 22.32 13.68 12.78
N GLY A 14 21.38 13.14 13.57
CA GLY A 14 20.26 13.90 14.12
C GLY A 14 19.29 14.43 13.07
N ALA A 15 19.09 13.69 11.97
CA ALA A 15 18.16 14.08 10.92
C ALA A 15 16.70 14.00 11.41
N PRO A 16 15.82 14.91 10.98
CA PRO A 16 14.39 14.78 11.22
C PRO A 16 13.84 13.59 10.40
N ILE A 17 13.39 12.55 11.09
CA ILE A 17 12.80 11.36 10.48
C ILE A 17 11.28 11.56 10.37
N ILE A 18 10.76 11.61 9.15
CA ILE A 18 9.33 11.85 8.89
C ILE A 18 8.54 10.53 8.95
N ALA A 19 9.14 9.44 8.46
CA ALA A 19 8.54 8.12 8.47
C ALA A 19 9.58 7.03 8.19
N GLU A 20 9.23 5.79 8.51
CA GLU A 20 10.01 4.61 8.17
C GLU A 20 9.33 3.83 7.05
N TYR A 21 10.12 3.48 6.03
CA TYR A 21 9.71 2.54 5.00
C TYR A 21 10.05 1.12 5.47
N LEU A 22 9.01 0.31 5.70
CA LEU A 22 9.19 -1.06 6.20
C LEU A 22 9.33 -2.08 5.07
N GLY A 23 8.63 -1.87 3.96
CA GLY A 23 8.67 -2.78 2.82
C GLY A 23 7.61 -2.51 1.77
N GLY A 24 7.67 -3.24 0.67
CA GLY A 24 6.74 -3.11 -0.43
C GLY A 24 6.92 -4.19 -1.49
N ALA A 25 5.94 -4.27 -2.41
CA ALA A 25 5.99 -5.22 -3.50
C ALA A 25 5.55 -4.56 -4.81
N ILE A 26 6.03 -5.16 -5.90
CA ILE A 26 5.63 -4.81 -7.26
C ILE A 26 5.14 -6.08 -7.92
N ASN A 27 4.04 -5.99 -8.65
CA ASN A 27 3.56 -7.08 -9.49
C ASN A 27 2.95 -6.57 -10.80
N CYS A 28 2.73 -7.50 -11.70
CA CYS A 28 1.97 -7.32 -12.93
C CYS A 28 0.97 -8.48 -13.02
N ASP A 29 -0.27 -8.15 -13.28
CA ASP A 29 -1.41 -9.08 -13.36
C ASP A 29 -1.47 -9.86 -14.68
N ALA A 30 -0.81 -9.38 -15.75
CA ALA A 30 -0.63 -10.05 -17.04
C ALA A 30 -1.90 -10.71 -17.61
N TYR A 31 -3.06 -10.15 -17.29
CA TYR A 31 -4.36 -10.75 -17.52
C TYR A 31 -5.08 -10.15 -18.72
N HIS A 32 -5.09 -8.82 -18.80
CA HIS A 32 -5.69 -8.06 -19.90
C HIS A 32 -4.83 -6.83 -20.16
N MET A 33 -4.90 -6.27 -21.38
CA MET A 33 -4.04 -5.16 -21.78
C MET A 33 -4.33 -3.88 -20.97
N THR A 34 -5.58 -3.68 -20.53
CA THR A 34 -6.02 -2.45 -19.85
C THR A 34 -6.88 -2.69 -18.61
N ASP A 35 -7.44 -3.89 -18.46
CA ASP A 35 -8.51 -4.11 -17.48
C ASP A 35 -7.98 -4.95 -16.32
N PRO A 36 -8.10 -4.46 -15.07
CA PRO A 36 -7.71 -5.26 -13.93
C PRO A 36 -8.66 -6.46 -13.80
N ARG A 37 -8.16 -7.54 -13.23
CA ARG A 37 -9.01 -8.67 -12.85
C ARG A 37 -10.03 -8.21 -11.81
N VAL A 38 -11.32 -8.44 -12.10
CA VAL A 38 -12.45 -8.03 -11.24
C VAL A 38 -12.39 -8.67 -9.85
N ASP A 39 -11.76 -9.83 -9.74
CA ASP A 39 -11.51 -10.55 -8.47
C ASP A 39 -10.46 -9.89 -7.57
N GLY A 40 -9.74 -8.86 -8.07
CA GLY A 40 -8.69 -8.18 -7.33
C GLY A 40 -7.47 -9.06 -7.01
N LEU A 41 -7.26 -10.18 -7.71
CA LEU A 41 -6.18 -11.13 -7.39
C LEU A 41 -4.80 -10.49 -7.48
N GLY A 42 -4.56 -9.69 -8.53
CA GLY A 42 -3.31 -8.94 -8.68
C GLY A 42 -3.07 -8.02 -7.49
N VAL A 43 -4.06 -7.17 -7.17
CA VAL A 43 -3.94 -6.20 -6.07
C VAL A 43 -3.77 -6.90 -4.71
N SER A 44 -4.57 -7.93 -4.41
CA SER A 44 -4.47 -8.67 -3.14
C SER A 44 -3.11 -9.36 -2.97
N THR A 45 -2.61 -10.00 -4.03
CA THR A 45 -1.26 -10.61 -4.02
C THR A 45 -0.17 -9.56 -3.77
N CYS A 46 -0.32 -8.37 -4.33
CA CYS A 46 0.63 -7.27 -4.11
C CYS A 46 0.62 -6.80 -2.65
N ILE A 47 -0.58 -6.63 -2.06
CA ILE A 47 -0.74 -6.25 -0.65
C ILE A 47 -0.11 -7.32 0.25
N GLU A 48 -0.43 -8.60 0.05
CA GLU A 48 0.11 -9.71 0.85
C GLU A 48 1.63 -9.79 0.80
N ARG A 49 2.22 -9.61 -0.40
CA ARG A 49 3.68 -9.59 -0.56
C ARG A 49 4.31 -8.38 0.13
N SER A 50 3.67 -7.21 0.05
CA SER A 50 4.15 -5.99 0.70
C SER A 50 4.16 -6.13 2.23
N LEU A 51 3.11 -6.72 2.80
CA LEU A 51 3.03 -7.02 4.23
C LEU A 51 4.10 -8.02 4.67
N LYS A 52 4.33 -9.06 3.85
CA LYS A 52 5.38 -10.04 4.11
C LYS A 52 6.78 -9.44 4.05
N ASP A 53 7.06 -8.61 3.05
CA ASP A 53 8.32 -7.89 2.90
C ASP A 53 8.57 -6.94 4.08
N ALA A 54 7.53 -6.23 4.51
CA ALA A 54 7.57 -5.35 5.67
C ALA A 54 7.62 -6.08 7.03
N GLY A 55 7.33 -7.38 7.07
CA GLY A 55 7.20 -8.14 8.32
C GLY A 55 6.03 -7.67 9.21
N VAL A 56 4.98 -7.09 8.61
CA VAL A 56 3.84 -6.47 9.31
C VAL A 56 2.60 -7.33 9.17
N SER A 57 1.86 -7.53 10.26
CA SER A 57 0.58 -8.23 10.23
C SER A 57 -0.53 -7.34 9.64
N PRO A 58 -1.53 -7.91 8.93
CA PRO A 58 -2.66 -7.13 8.42
C PRO A 58 -3.41 -6.32 9.49
N GLU A 59 -3.40 -6.80 10.74
CA GLU A 59 -4.06 -6.16 11.89
C GLU A 59 -3.32 -4.91 12.40
N GLU A 60 -2.03 -4.78 12.09
CA GLU A 60 -1.22 -3.61 12.45
C GLU A 60 -1.44 -2.43 11.49
N VAL A 61 -2.05 -2.67 10.32
CA VAL A 61 -2.37 -1.63 9.35
C VAL A 61 -3.63 -0.87 9.76
N ASN A 62 -3.48 0.44 10.00
CA ASN A 62 -4.56 1.32 10.42
C ASN A 62 -5.02 2.30 9.33
N TYR A 63 -4.26 2.44 8.25
CA TYR A 63 -4.50 3.39 7.18
C TYR A 63 -4.08 2.82 5.83
N ILE A 64 -4.91 3.03 4.80
CA ILE A 64 -4.62 2.68 3.42
C ILE A 64 -4.84 3.92 2.56
N ASN A 65 -3.82 4.30 1.80
CA ASN A 65 -3.96 5.24 0.68
C ASN A 65 -4.17 4.43 -0.59
N ALA A 66 -5.43 4.32 -1.03
CA ALA A 66 -5.85 3.53 -2.17
C ALA A 66 -5.42 4.17 -3.49
N HIS A 67 -5.44 3.39 -4.57
CA HIS A 67 -5.09 3.88 -5.89
C HIS A 67 -6.29 4.58 -6.55
N ALA A 68 -7.50 4.03 -6.41
CA ALA A 68 -8.81 4.66 -6.65
C ALA A 68 -8.85 5.57 -7.88
N THR A 69 -8.72 4.96 -9.05
CA THR A 69 -8.68 5.69 -10.35
C THR A 69 -10.03 6.22 -10.79
N SER A 70 -11.08 6.05 -9.99
CA SER A 70 -12.46 6.36 -10.38
C SER A 70 -12.92 5.54 -11.61
N THR A 71 -12.33 4.36 -11.79
CA THR A 71 -12.76 3.40 -12.81
C THR A 71 -13.59 2.33 -12.14
N LEU A 72 -14.77 2.01 -12.69
CA LEU A 72 -15.68 1.05 -12.06
C LEU A 72 -15.01 -0.30 -11.79
N LEU A 73 -14.27 -0.84 -12.77
CA LEU A 73 -13.59 -2.12 -12.63
C LEU A 73 -12.39 -2.05 -11.69
N GLY A 74 -11.60 -0.97 -11.75
CA GLY A 74 -10.41 -0.80 -10.90
C GLY A 74 -10.78 -0.62 -9.43
N ASP A 75 -11.74 0.25 -9.14
CA ASP A 75 -12.18 0.51 -7.78
C ASP A 75 -12.85 -0.72 -7.15
N LEU A 76 -13.64 -1.49 -7.93
CA LEU A 76 -14.19 -2.77 -7.47
C LEU A 76 -13.09 -3.80 -7.18
N ALA A 77 -12.09 -3.92 -8.06
CA ALA A 77 -10.96 -4.82 -7.86
C ALA A 77 -10.15 -4.45 -6.60
N GLU A 78 -9.91 -3.17 -6.34
CA GLU A 78 -9.24 -2.69 -5.13
C GLU A 78 -10.04 -3.00 -3.86
N VAL A 79 -11.35 -2.71 -3.85
CA VAL A 79 -12.21 -3.01 -2.69
C VAL A 79 -12.26 -4.51 -2.42
N ASN A 80 -12.36 -5.34 -3.46
CA ASN A 80 -12.35 -6.79 -3.32
C ASN A 80 -11.01 -7.29 -2.77
N ALA A 81 -9.90 -6.75 -3.26
CA ALA A 81 -8.57 -7.09 -2.77
C ALA A 81 -8.39 -6.73 -1.29
N ILE A 82 -8.80 -5.52 -0.88
CA ILE A 82 -8.71 -5.06 0.51
C ILE A 82 -9.55 -5.96 1.42
N LYS A 83 -10.79 -6.29 1.04
CA LYS A 83 -11.65 -7.20 1.81
C LYS A 83 -11.08 -8.61 1.92
N LYS A 84 -10.31 -9.06 0.92
CA LYS A 84 -9.67 -10.36 0.91
C LYS A 84 -8.50 -10.44 1.89
N VAL A 85 -7.67 -9.38 1.96
CA VAL A 85 -6.48 -9.36 2.82
C VAL A 85 -6.79 -8.93 4.25
N PHE A 86 -7.64 -7.92 4.43
CA PHE A 86 -7.95 -7.36 5.74
C PHE A 86 -9.30 -7.86 6.26
N LYS A 87 -9.27 -8.79 7.23
CA LYS A 87 -10.49 -9.39 7.81
C LYS A 87 -11.37 -8.38 8.56
N ASN A 88 -10.78 -7.34 9.14
CA ASN A 88 -11.50 -6.29 9.87
C ASN A 88 -11.22 -4.89 9.31
N THR A 89 -11.92 -4.55 8.23
CA THR A 89 -11.78 -3.25 7.57
C THR A 89 -12.41 -2.09 8.33
N LYS A 90 -13.29 -2.34 9.32
CA LYS A 90 -14.03 -1.27 10.04
C LYS A 90 -13.12 -0.29 10.79
N LYS A 91 -11.93 -0.74 11.20
CA LYS A 91 -10.95 0.09 11.92
C LYS A 91 -9.92 0.75 11.00
N ILE A 92 -9.87 0.34 9.72
CA ILE A 92 -8.89 0.81 8.76
C ILE A 92 -9.46 2.05 8.07
N LYS A 93 -8.74 3.17 8.17
CA LYS A 93 -9.09 4.39 7.45
C LYS A 93 -8.58 4.27 6.02
N ILE A 94 -9.47 4.37 5.04
CA ILE A 94 -9.11 4.30 3.62
C ILE A 94 -9.38 5.67 3.01
N ASN A 95 -8.37 6.23 2.34
CA ASN A 95 -8.50 7.47 1.56
C ASN A 95 -7.76 7.29 0.23
N ALA A 96 -7.93 8.21 -0.71
CA ALA A 96 -7.17 8.26 -1.94
C ALA A 96 -6.71 9.68 -2.19
N THR A 97 -5.39 9.90 -2.21
CA THR A 97 -4.83 11.23 -2.52
C THR A 97 -4.63 11.45 -4.02
N LYS A 98 -4.91 10.45 -4.85
CA LYS A 98 -4.64 10.46 -6.29
C LYS A 98 -5.87 10.86 -7.10
N VAL A 99 -5.62 11.71 -8.11
CA VAL A 99 -6.52 12.00 -9.24
C VAL A 99 -5.87 11.50 -10.56
N THR A 100 -4.81 10.67 -10.52
CA THR A 100 -4.04 10.26 -11.72
C THR A 100 -3.39 8.85 -11.64
N PRO A 101 -3.17 8.16 -12.79
CA PRO A 101 -3.00 6.71 -12.86
C PRO A 101 -1.53 6.25 -12.68
N SER A 102 -1.16 5.79 -11.49
CA SER A 102 -0.03 4.85 -11.31
C SER A 102 -0.14 4.12 -9.96
N VAL A 103 0.08 2.81 -9.96
CA VAL A 103 -0.03 1.94 -8.78
C VAL A 103 1.26 2.00 -7.97
N LEU A 104 1.18 2.36 -6.68
CA LEU A 104 2.30 2.21 -5.74
C LEU A 104 1.73 2.10 -4.32
N LEU A 105 1.60 0.86 -3.82
CA LEU A 105 1.23 0.61 -2.43
C LEU A 105 2.52 0.60 -1.61
N TRP A 106 2.63 1.53 -0.67
CA TRP A 106 3.73 1.56 0.26
C TRP A 106 3.22 1.30 1.67
N VAL A 107 3.89 0.42 2.41
CA VAL A 107 3.63 0.25 3.85
C VAL A 107 4.55 1.18 4.61
N TRP A 108 3.99 2.29 5.09
CA TRP A 108 4.71 3.28 5.89
C TRP A 108 4.36 3.07 7.35
N LYS A 109 5.37 2.97 8.20
CA LYS A 109 5.17 3.23 9.62
C LYS A 109 5.34 4.73 9.83
N LEU A 110 4.22 5.43 9.95
CA LEU A 110 4.23 6.82 10.39
C LEU A 110 4.66 6.84 11.86
N LEU A 111 5.89 7.27 12.11
CA LEU A 111 6.36 7.69 13.42
C LEU A 111 5.75 9.05 13.76
N LEU A 112 4.43 9.11 13.89
CA LEU A 112 3.82 10.24 14.59
C LEU A 112 4.05 9.98 16.08
N GLN A 113 5.09 10.59 16.62
CA GLN A 113 5.21 10.87 18.05
C GLN A 113 4.09 11.83 18.48
#